data_AF-A0A258JPA4-F1
#
_entry.id   AF-A0A258JPA4-F1
#
_cell.length_a   1.000
_cell.length_b   1.000
_cell.length_c   1.000
_cell.angle_alpha   90.00
_cell.angle_beta   90.00
_cell.angle_gamma   90.00
#
_symmetry.space_group_name_H-M   'P 1'
#
loop_
_entity.id
_entity.type
_entity.pdbx_description
1 polymer ?
#
loop_
_entity_poly.entity_id
_entity_poly.type
_entity_poly.pdbx_seq_one_letter_code
_entity_poly.pdbx_strand_id
1 'polypeptide(L)'
;MGLFSALLGNAGSVSQEELKKDYGKLLIEGEEIELGFKLIRDVFIFTTKRLILVDKQGITASKTEYKSITYKSITRFSIETAGTFDLEAELKIWVSSEQQPSVRKQFNKSVNVYDVHKVLASYVLS
;
A
#
# COMPACT_ATOMS: atom_id res chain seq x y z
N MET A 1 -15.21 -3.08 12.15
CA MET A 1 -14.97 -4.46 11.69
C MET A 1 -15.60 -4.82 10.32
N GLY A 2 -16.41 -3.98 9.67
CA GLY A 2 -17.06 -4.34 8.39
C GLY A 2 -16.23 -4.11 7.12
N LEU A 3 -15.43 -3.02 7.07
CA LEU A 3 -14.62 -2.69 5.89
C LEU A 3 -13.46 -3.67 5.68
N PHE A 4 -12.75 -4.02 6.77
CA PHE A 4 -11.61 -4.94 6.71
C PHE A 4 -12.00 -6.35 6.26
N SER A 5 -13.16 -6.84 6.69
CA SER A 5 -13.65 -8.17 6.31
C SER A 5 -14.10 -8.25 4.84
N ALA A 6 -14.58 -7.15 4.27
CA ALA A 6 -14.99 -7.09 2.87
C ALA A 6 -13.78 -7.04 1.91
N LEU A 7 -12.66 -6.48 2.36
CA LEU A 7 -11.45 -6.33 1.54
C LEU A 7 -10.55 -7.58 1.52
N LEU A 8 -10.67 -8.46 2.52
CA LEU A 8 -9.99 -9.75 2.55
C LEU A 8 -10.44 -10.73 1.44
N GLY A 9 -11.57 -10.45 0.78
CA GLY A 9 -12.07 -11.23 -0.36
C GLY A 9 -11.59 -10.74 -1.73
N ASN A 10 -10.88 -9.60 -1.79
CA ASN A 10 -10.46 -9.01 -3.06
C ASN A 10 -9.07 -9.50 -3.48
N ALA A 11 -8.91 -9.75 -4.77
CA ALA A 11 -7.64 -10.17 -5.35
C ALA A 11 -6.53 -9.18 -4.99
N GLY A 12 -5.40 -9.70 -4.46
CA GLY A 12 -4.24 -8.91 -4.05
C GLY A 12 -4.03 -8.76 -2.54
N SER A 13 -5.01 -9.06 -1.68
CA SER A 13 -4.80 -9.03 -0.22
C SER A 13 -3.91 -10.19 0.24
N VAL A 14 -2.93 -9.91 1.11
CA VAL A 14 -2.03 -10.91 1.71
C VAL A 14 -2.44 -11.16 3.16
N SER A 15 -2.34 -12.41 3.62
CA SER A 15 -2.64 -12.75 5.00
C SER A 15 -1.70 -12.03 5.98
N GLN A 16 -2.23 -11.64 7.14
CA GLN A 16 -1.40 -11.01 8.18
C GLN A 16 -0.29 -11.94 8.68
N GLU A 17 -0.52 -13.25 8.71
CA GLU A 17 0.45 -14.26 9.15
C GLU A 17 1.66 -14.30 8.22
N GLU A 18 1.43 -14.32 6.89
CA GLU A 18 2.49 -14.27 5.89
C GLU A 18 3.29 -12.97 5.98
N LEU A 19 2.59 -11.82 6.09
CA LEU A 19 3.25 -10.52 6.23
C LEU A 19 4.07 -10.42 7.53
N LYS A 20 3.56 -10.94 8.65
CA LYS A 20 4.30 -10.97 9.92
C LYS A 20 5.52 -11.87 9.84
N LYS A 21 5.43 -13.01 9.15
CA LYS A 21 6.56 -13.92 8.93
C LYS A 21 7.68 -13.24 8.13
N ASP A 22 7.33 -12.53 7.06
CA ASP A 22 8.31 -11.93 6.14
C ASP A 22 8.86 -10.58 6.64
N TYR A 23 7.99 -9.77 7.27
CA TYR A 23 8.26 -8.37 7.58
C TYR A 23 8.13 -8.00 9.07
N GLY A 24 7.82 -8.95 9.95
CA GLY A 24 7.64 -8.70 11.38
C GLY A 24 8.84 -8.04 12.07
N LYS A 25 10.06 -8.31 11.58
CA LYS A 25 11.30 -7.66 12.06
C LYS A 25 11.37 -6.14 11.82
N LEU A 26 10.49 -5.59 10.99
CA LEU A 26 10.42 -4.15 10.72
C LEU A 26 9.55 -3.41 11.73
N LEU A 27 8.75 -4.14 12.51
CA LEU A 27 7.77 -3.59 13.44
C LEU A 27 8.43 -3.26 14.78
N ILE A 28 7.97 -2.18 15.40
CA ILE A 28 8.33 -1.88 16.79
C ILE A 28 7.40 -2.62 17.76
N GLU A 29 7.74 -2.63 19.04
CA GLU A 29 6.86 -3.14 20.08
C GLU A 29 5.52 -2.40 20.08
N GLY A 30 4.40 -3.16 20.09
CA GLY A 30 3.05 -2.62 20.04
C GLY A 30 2.60 -2.11 18.66
N GLU A 31 3.40 -2.28 17.60
CA GLU A 31 2.97 -2.03 16.22
C GLU A 31 2.47 -3.33 15.57
N GLU A 32 1.21 -3.35 15.15
CA GLU A 32 0.60 -4.50 14.46
C GLU A 32 0.33 -4.23 12.98
N ILE A 33 0.49 -5.27 12.15
CA ILE A 33 0.06 -5.27 10.74
C ILE A 33 -1.44 -5.54 10.69
N GLU A 34 -2.19 -4.63 10.09
CA GLU A 34 -3.65 -4.71 9.97
C GLU A 34 -4.08 -5.20 8.59
N LEU A 35 -3.39 -4.75 7.54
CA LEU A 35 -3.67 -5.13 6.15
C LEU A 35 -2.39 -5.16 5.32
N GLY A 36 -2.38 -5.96 4.25
CA GLY A 36 -1.42 -5.74 3.19
C GLY A 36 -1.92 -6.16 1.82
N PHE A 37 -1.39 -5.48 0.81
CA PHE A 37 -1.70 -5.68 -0.59
C PHE A 37 -0.42 -5.95 -1.37
N LYS A 38 -0.43 -7.00 -2.18
CA LYS A 38 0.68 -7.34 -3.07
C LYS A 38 0.33 -6.97 -4.50
N LEU A 39 1.10 -6.06 -5.07
CA LEU A 39 0.95 -5.59 -6.45
C LEU A 39 2.12 -6.13 -7.28
N ILE A 40 1.91 -7.16 -8.10
CA ILE A 40 2.94 -7.75 -8.98
C ILE A 40 4.21 -8.15 -8.19
N ARG A 41 5.12 -7.19 -7.93
CA ARG A 41 6.36 -7.32 -7.17
C ARG A 41 6.36 -6.60 -5.82
N ASP A 42 5.59 -5.54 -5.69
CA ASP A 42 5.61 -4.64 -4.54
C ASP A 42 4.59 -5.05 -3.49
N VAL A 43 4.83 -4.66 -2.24
CA VAL A 43 3.90 -4.92 -1.13
C VAL A 43 3.62 -3.64 -0.37
N PHE A 44 2.35 -3.35 -0.17
CA PHE A 44 1.85 -2.29 0.69
C PHE A 44 1.40 -2.93 1.99
N ILE A 45 1.95 -2.48 3.11
CA ILE A 45 1.63 -3.00 4.44
C ILE A 45 1.11 -1.84 5.28
N PHE A 46 -0.13 -1.94 5.70
CA PHE A 46 -0.77 -0.98 6.60
C PHE A 46 -0.64 -1.51 8.03
N THR A 47 0.02 -0.73 8.88
CA THR A 47 0.15 -1.02 10.31
C THR A 47 -0.67 -0.04 11.11
N THR A 48 -0.82 -0.29 12.40
CA THR A 48 -1.42 0.67 13.34
C THR A 48 -0.71 2.04 13.42
N LYS A 49 0.47 2.21 12.80
CA LYS A 49 1.31 3.43 12.92
C LYS A 49 1.68 4.06 11.57
N ARG A 50 1.86 3.28 10.51
CA ARG A 50 2.42 3.74 9.24
C ARG A 50 2.09 2.81 8.07
N LEU A 51 2.21 3.36 6.88
CA LEU A 51 2.31 2.60 5.64
C LEU A 51 3.77 2.18 5.44
N ILE A 52 4.00 0.88 5.25
CA ILE A 52 5.30 0.35 4.81
C ILE A 52 5.16 -0.10 3.35
N LEU A 53 6.02 0.43 2.49
CA LEU A 53 6.13 0.04 1.09
C LEU A 53 7.38 -0.82 0.91
N VAL A 54 7.18 -2.02 0.39
CA VAL A 54 8.26 -2.95 0.04
C VAL A 54 8.37 -2.93 -1.48
N ASP A 55 9.46 -2.35 -1.98
CA ASP A 55 9.73 -2.22 -3.42
C ASP A 55 10.88 -3.16 -3.81
N LYS A 56 10.63 -4.06 -4.76
CA LYS A 56 11.65 -4.97 -5.29
C LYS A 56 12.21 -4.41 -6.59
N GLN A 57 13.41 -3.85 -6.50
CA GLN A 57 14.11 -3.17 -7.59
C GLN A 57 14.98 -4.10 -8.42
N GLY A 58 15.14 -3.76 -9.70
CA GLY A 58 16.04 -4.44 -10.64
C GLY A 58 15.42 -5.65 -11.34
N ILE A 59 16.12 -6.16 -12.36
CA ILE A 59 15.66 -7.29 -13.19
C ILE A 59 15.58 -8.57 -12.35
N THR A 60 16.57 -8.80 -11.48
CA THR A 60 16.68 -9.97 -10.60
C THR A 60 15.93 -9.82 -9.28
N ALA A 61 15.30 -8.66 -9.02
CA ALA A 61 14.66 -8.34 -7.74
C ALA A 61 15.57 -8.51 -6.51
N SER A 62 16.89 -8.45 -6.68
CA SER A 62 17.86 -8.70 -5.60
C SER A 62 17.94 -7.55 -4.60
N LYS A 63 17.53 -6.34 -5.00
CA LYS A 63 17.50 -5.15 -4.15
C LYS A 63 16.07 -4.90 -3.69
N THR A 64 15.85 -4.87 -2.39
CA THR A 64 14.55 -4.52 -1.79
C THR A 64 14.69 -3.23 -0.99
N GLU A 65 13.84 -2.24 -1.27
CA GLU A 65 13.69 -1.03 -0.47
C GLU A 65 12.47 -1.19 0.46
N TYR A 66 12.66 -0.83 1.73
CA TYR A 66 11.59 -0.77 2.73
C TYR A 66 11.36 0.70 3.11
N LYS A 67 10.28 1.29 2.62
CA LYS A 67 9.97 2.70 2.85
C LYS A 67 8.83 2.85 3.84
N SER A 68 9.10 3.50 4.97
CA SER A 68 8.10 3.80 6.00
C SER A 68 7.54 5.22 5.79
N ILE A 69 6.22 5.34 5.72
CA ILE A 69 5.50 6.61 5.59
C ILE A 69 4.49 6.70 6.73
N THR A 70 4.67 7.65 7.65
CA THR A 70 3.69 7.85 8.72
C THR A 70 2.42 8.44 8.15
N TYR A 71 1.26 8.03 8.66
CA TYR A 71 -0.02 8.50 8.12
C TYR A 71 -0.16 10.03 8.19
N LYS A 72 0.31 10.64 9.30
CA LYS A 72 0.33 12.10 9.49
C LYS A 72 1.18 12.85 8.47
N SER A 73 2.17 12.19 7.87
CA SER A 73 3.00 12.80 6.82
C SER A 73 2.36 12.76 5.44
N ILE A 74 1.30 11.97 5.24
CA ILE A 74 0.62 11.91 3.95
C ILE A 74 -0.30 13.12 3.83
N THR A 75 0.04 14.06 2.96
CA THR A 75 -0.71 15.31 2.81
C THR A 75 -1.72 15.25 1.67
N ARG A 76 -1.43 14.45 0.63
CA ARG A 76 -2.30 14.26 -0.53
C ARG A 76 -2.15 12.85 -1.08
N PHE A 77 -3.21 12.34 -1.68
CA PHE A 77 -3.21 11.09 -2.43
C PHE A 77 -4.26 11.15 -3.53
N SER A 78 -4.05 10.42 -4.63
CA SER A 78 -4.97 10.40 -5.77
C SER A 78 -4.87 9.08 -6.55
N ILE A 79 -5.94 8.74 -7.27
CA ILE A 79 -5.94 7.69 -8.29
C ILE A 79 -6.08 8.36 -9.66
N GLU A 80 -5.27 7.93 -10.62
CA GLU A 80 -5.38 8.33 -12.03
C GLU A 80 -5.67 7.09 -12.88
N THR A 81 -6.79 7.10 -13.59
CA THR A 81 -7.21 6.00 -14.47
C THR A 81 -6.86 6.31 -15.92
N ALA A 82 -6.42 5.31 -16.70
CA ALA A 82 -6.02 5.53 -18.10
C ALA A 82 -7.18 5.69 -19.12
N GLY A 83 -8.43 5.78 -18.67
CA GLY A 83 -9.61 6.08 -19.50
C GLY A 83 -10.72 5.03 -19.38
N THR A 84 -11.77 5.15 -20.20
CA THR A 84 -13.03 4.40 -20.05
C THR A 84 -12.90 2.87 -20.21
N PHE A 85 -11.82 2.39 -20.81
CA PHE A 85 -11.57 0.97 -21.09
C PHE A 85 -10.29 0.41 -20.48
N ASP A 86 -9.52 1.27 -19.80
CA ASP A 86 -8.28 0.84 -19.21
C ASP A 86 -8.50 0.46 -17.74
N LEU A 87 -8.12 -0.77 -17.42
CA LEU A 87 -8.20 -1.30 -16.05
C LEU A 87 -6.87 -1.10 -15.31
N GLU A 88 -5.97 -0.34 -15.93
CA GLU A 88 -4.77 0.17 -15.30
C GLU A 88 -5.04 1.52 -14.65
N ALA A 89 -4.55 1.66 -13.42
CA ALA A 89 -4.69 2.86 -12.63
C ALA A 89 -3.40 3.15 -11.87
N GLU A 90 -3.06 4.42 -11.70
CA GLU A 90 -1.90 4.85 -10.93
C GLU A 90 -2.34 5.44 -9.59
N LEU A 91 -1.85 4.87 -8.49
CA LEU A 91 -1.94 5.47 -7.16
C LEU A 91 -0.75 6.41 -6.97
N LYS A 92 -1.05 7.66 -6.58
CA LYS A 92 -0.07 8.69 -6.25
C LYS A 92 -0.22 9.09 -4.78
N ILE A 93 0.89 9.20 -4.06
CA ILE A 93 0.93 9.64 -2.65
C ILE A 93 1.98 10.74 -2.52
N TRP A 94 1.62 11.84 -1.86
CA TRP A 94 2.51 12.94 -1.51
C TRP A 94 2.79 12.92 -0.01
N VAL A 95 4.07 12.95 0.32
CA VAL A 95 4.56 13.06 1.69
C VAL A 95 4.97 14.52 1.95
N SER A 96 4.50 15.06 3.06
CA SER A 96 4.79 16.42 3.52
C SER A 96 4.49 17.47 2.45
N SER A 97 5.41 18.40 2.20
CA SER A 97 5.25 19.50 1.24
C SER A 97 5.85 19.21 -0.14
N GLU A 98 6.08 17.94 -0.48
CA GLU A 98 6.66 17.59 -1.78
C GLU A 98 5.78 18.04 -2.95
N GLN A 99 6.42 18.56 -4.00
CA GLN A 99 5.73 19.03 -5.21
C GLN A 99 5.28 17.86 -6.10
N GLN A 100 6.14 16.85 -6.22
CA GLN A 100 5.87 15.62 -6.96
C GLN A 100 5.44 14.51 -6.00
N PRO A 101 4.64 13.53 -6.45
CA PRO A 101 4.26 12.41 -5.60
C PRO A 101 5.49 11.58 -5.22
N SER A 102 5.69 11.39 -3.91
CA SER A 102 6.75 10.57 -3.31
C SER A 102 6.62 9.10 -3.67
N VAL A 103 5.40 8.67 -3.98
CA VAL A 103 5.07 7.31 -4.39
C VAL A 103 4.17 7.37 -5.60
N ARG A 104 4.54 6.61 -6.64
CA ARG A 104 3.72 6.36 -7.83
C ARG A 104 3.75 4.87 -8.09
N LYS A 105 2.59 4.22 -8.07
CA LYS A 105 2.48 2.78 -8.29
C LYS A 105 1.34 2.48 -9.23
N GLN A 106 1.65 1.73 -10.28
CA GLN A 106 0.67 1.25 -11.25
C GLN A 106 0.01 -0.02 -10.73
N PHE A 107 -1.30 -0.04 -10.81
CA PHE A 107 -2.16 -1.15 -10.49
C PHE A 107 -2.69 -1.72 -11.80
N ASN A 108 -2.75 -3.05 -11.86
CA ASN A 108 -3.42 -3.76 -12.94
C ASN A 108 -4.74 -4.37 -12.42
N LYS A 109 -5.45 -5.07 -13.30
CA LYS A 109 -6.73 -5.75 -13.00
C LYS A 109 -6.71 -6.69 -11.79
N SER A 110 -5.54 -7.17 -11.35
CA SER A 110 -5.45 -8.16 -10.28
C SER A 110 -5.62 -7.58 -8.89
N VAL A 111 -5.47 -6.26 -8.72
CA VAL A 111 -5.65 -5.59 -7.43
C VAL A 111 -6.55 -4.38 -7.62
N ASN A 112 -7.64 -4.33 -6.89
CA ASN A 112 -8.56 -3.20 -6.96
C ASN A 112 -7.94 -1.96 -6.29
N VAL A 113 -7.46 -1.03 -7.11
CA VAL A 113 -6.85 0.23 -6.65
C VAL A 113 -7.79 1.05 -5.75
N TYR A 114 -9.11 0.98 -5.98
CA TYR A 114 -10.10 1.72 -5.20
C TYR A 114 -10.18 1.21 -3.76
N ASP A 115 -9.91 -0.07 -3.54
CA ASP A 115 -9.88 -0.64 -2.20
C ASP A 115 -8.64 -0.19 -1.44
N VAL A 116 -7.47 -0.21 -2.10
CA VAL A 116 -6.24 0.34 -1.51
C VAL A 116 -6.41 1.81 -1.17
N HIS A 117 -7.07 2.58 -2.03
CA HIS A 117 -7.36 3.98 -1.77
C HIS A 117 -8.33 4.18 -0.59
N LYS A 118 -9.40 3.40 -0.48
CA LYS A 118 -10.32 3.45 0.67
C LYS A 118 -9.60 3.13 1.98
N VAL A 119 -8.73 2.11 1.97
CA VAL A 119 -7.91 1.75 3.13
C VAL A 119 -6.97 2.89 3.49
N LEU A 120 -6.23 3.41 2.51
CA LEU A 120 -5.33 4.54 2.73
C LEU A 120 -6.07 5.74 3.32
N ALA A 121 -7.24 6.08 2.78
CA ALA A 121 -8.08 7.14 3.31
C ALA A 121 -8.52 6.89 4.75
N SER A 122 -8.86 5.64 5.12
CA SER A 122 -9.25 5.31 6.50
C SER A 122 -8.15 5.55 7.53
N TYR A 123 -6.88 5.41 7.15
CA TYR A 123 -5.76 5.68 8.05
C TYR A 123 -5.35 7.16 8.04
N VAL A 124 -5.31 7.78 6.85
CA VAL A 124 -4.84 9.18 6.71
C VAL A 124 -5.85 10.19 7.27
N LEU A 125 -7.14 9.89 7.20
CA LEU A 125 -8.22 10.78 7.64
C LEU A 125 -8.74 10.47 9.06
N SER A 126 -8.07 9.56 9.77
CA SER A 126 -8.43 9.17 11.16
C SER A 126 -7.80 10.06 12.23
#